data_AF-A0A0Q5KV69-F1
#
_entry.id   AF-A0A0Q5KV69-F1
#
_cell.length_a   1.000
_cell.length_b   1.000
_cell.length_c   1.000
_cell.angle_alpha   90.00
_cell.angle_beta   90.00
_cell.angle_gamma   90.00
#
_symmetry.space_group_name_H-M   'P 1'
#
loop_
_entity.id
_entity.type
_entity.pdbx_description
1 polymer ?
#
loop_
_entity_poly.entity_id
_entity_poly.type
_entity_poly.pdbx_seq_one_letter_code
_entity_poly.pdbx_strand_id
1 'polypeptide(L)'
;MALFSRRKKSADDVVADQIETQTETEESSVDAAEEAEAASEVTEAAPTIGISVQAFRGVGAQAGPEVALPDPDAAPVSPAATTTPAPAAPAATPAPEAERRLPLAPALPPEQTETVAGMKDNVLLRESLKQVEQGATNDQLLGVLRQALQGHLYIRVNGDARAQISEGKPLAVAVVRDGDRQFMLAFSSAAAVRDSVQLEKDPTATSAVAQPTTSVLQQVVSGEFAGLIVDNASAPHRVVFPTELLQKALEQADVDMTVKSIVAAPREQDTAAKLGEALATKRMWVAVNEGNPNGQVGIAEAQTPDGKRFLQLFSHPLEVLALGRGDRPLPFEPEQLAKLLSSHIDMAGVVVDPAGPTMVVERDALTSVLILAVDLDA
;
A
#
# COMPACT_ATOMS: atom_id res chain seq x y z
N MET A 1 18.03 -35.97 35.48
CA MET A 1 19.34 -36.63 35.64
C MET A 1 20.14 -36.39 34.38
N ALA A 2 21.44 -36.11 34.49
CA ALA A 2 22.31 -35.85 33.34
C ALA A 2 23.22 -37.06 33.05
N LEU A 3 23.51 -37.33 31.78
CA LEU A 3 24.58 -38.23 31.36
C LEU A 3 25.39 -37.59 30.22
N PHE A 4 26.55 -37.05 30.59
CA PHE A 4 27.64 -36.65 29.67
C PHE A 4 28.70 -37.76 29.62
N SER A 5 29.32 -37.98 28.45
CA SER A 5 30.75 -38.33 28.20
C SER A 5 30.91 -38.66 26.70
N ARG A 6 31.82 -38.11 25.86
CA ARG A 6 33.30 -37.86 25.95
C ARG A 6 34.09 -39.17 26.15
N ARG A 7 35.29 -39.43 25.59
CA ARG A 7 36.27 -38.69 24.72
C ARG A 7 36.40 -39.47 23.37
N LYS A 8 37.44 -39.43 22.50
CA LYS A 8 38.81 -38.86 22.45
C LYS A 8 39.06 -38.25 21.03
N LYS A 9 40.30 -38.26 20.55
CA LYS A 9 40.88 -37.76 19.28
C LYS A 9 42.36 -38.21 19.22
N SER A 10 42.94 -38.39 18.03
CA SER A 10 44.36 -38.23 17.63
C SER A 10 44.41 -38.55 16.11
N ALA A 11 44.77 -37.62 15.22
CA ALA A 11 46.15 -37.29 14.76
C ALA A 11 46.72 -38.39 13.81
N ASP A 12 47.40 -38.11 12.70
CA ASP A 12 47.98 -36.88 12.11
C ASP A 12 48.01 -37.01 10.57
N ASP A 13 48.05 -35.90 9.83
CA ASP A 13 49.11 -35.63 8.84
C ASP A 13 49.07 -34.17 8.34
N VAL A 14 50.23 -33.61 8.03
CA VAL A 14 50.46 -32.21 7.61
C VAL A 14 51.64 -32.20 6.64
N VAL A 15 51.58 -31.42 5.55
CA VAL A 15 52.71 -30.66 4.99
C VAL A 15 52.22 -29.78 3.85
N ALA A 16 52.82 -28.60 3.73
CA ALA A 16 52.70 -27.71 2.58
C ALA A 16 54.11 -27.27 2.13
N ASP A 17 54.13 -26.60 0.96
CA ASP A 17 55.11 -25.60 0.50
C ASP A 17 56.30 -26.00 -0.40
N GLN A 18 56.81 -24.98 -1.10
CA GLN A 18 57.91 -24.89 -2.09
C GLN A 18 57.52 -25.31 -3.54
N ILE A 19 57.45 -24.44 -4.59
CA ILE A 19 58.17 -23.20 -5.05
C ILE A 19 59.41 -23.50 -5.94
N GLU A 20 59.58 -22.64 -6.97
CA GLU A 20 60.67 -22.49 -7.97
C GLU A 20 60.63 -23.36 -9.24
N THR A 21 61.13 -22.94 -10.42
CA THR A 21 61.38 -21.62 -11.09
C THR A 21 61.86 -21.94 -12.52
N GLN A 22 61.42 -21.23 -13.58
CA GLN A 22 62.25 -21.01 -14.79
C GLN A 22 61.76 -19.87 -15.70
N THR A 23 62.64 -19.42 -16.60
CA THR A 23 62.79 -18.03 -17.08
C THR A 23 62.90 -17.94 -18.60
N GLU A 24 62.41 -16.86 -19.21
CA GLU A 24 62.94 -16.12 -20.40
C GLU A 24 61.90 -15.02 -20.74
N THR A 25 62.13 -13.70 -20.76
CA THR A 25 63.22 -12.78 -21.19
C THR A 25 63.08 -12.31 -22.65
N GLU A 26 62.67 -11.04 -22.83
CA GLU A 26 63.17 -10.00 -23.78
C GLU A 26 62.26 -8.74 -23.56
N GLU A 27 62.77 -7.57 -23.14
CA GLU A 27 63.37 -6.47 -23.94
C GLU A 27 62.37 -5.75 -24.90
N SER A 28 62.40 -4.44 -25.20
CA SER A 28 63.12 -3.22 -24.75
C SER A 28 62.49 -1.99 -25.47
N SER A 29 62.46 -0.72 -25.03
CA SER A 29 62.62 -0.01 -23.74
C SER A 29 62.26 1.51 -23.94
N VAL A 30 62.39 2.39 -22.90
CA VAL A 30 62.29 3.90 -22.88
C VAL A 30 60.92 4.56 -23.25
N ASP A 31 60.56 5.80 -22.89
CA ASP A 31 61.27 6.96 -22.28
C ASP A 31 60.36 7.82 -21.36
N ALA A 32 60.85 8.98 -20.87
CA ALA A 32 60.42 9.70 -19.67
C ALA A 32 59.54 10.98 -19.82
N ALA A 33 59.18 11.51 -18.64
CA ALA A 33 58.97 12.93 -18.27
C ALA A 33 57.56 13.57 -18.28
N GLU A 34 57.22 14.09 -17.08
CA GLU A 34 56.48 15.32 -16.74
C GLU A 34 55.28 15.80 -17.58
N GLU A 35 54.11 15.89 -16.93
CA GLU A 35 53.52 17.19 -16.60
C GLU A 35 52.53 17.08 -15.41
N ALA A 36 52.35 18.18 -14.68
CA ALA A 36 51.44 18.27 -13.54
C ALA A 36 50.32 19.27 -13.85
N GLU A 37 49.05 18.89 -13.66
CA GLU A 37 47.94 19.84 -13.67
C GLU A 37 46.89 19.52 -12.60
N ALA A 38 46.20 20.55 -12.14
CA ALA A 38 45.56 20.57 -10.84
C ALA A 38 44.21 19.81 -10.78
N ALA A 39 43.99 19.11 -9.67
CA ALA A 39 42.70 18.52 -9.35
C ALA A 39 41.62 19.61 -9.23
N SER A 40 40.60 19.54 -10.08
CA SER A 40 39.37 20.29 -9.93
C SER A 40 38.33 19.41 -9.26
N GLU A 41 37.97 19.72 -8.01
CA GLU A 41 36.89 19.04 -7.30
C GLU A 41 35.55 19.29 -8.00
N VAL A 42 34.96 18.25 -8.58
CA VAL A 42 33.57 18.27 -9.01
C VAL A 42 32.73 17.76 -7.84
N THR A 43 32.18 18.69 -7.05
CA THR A 43 31.20 18.34 -6.02
C THR A 43 29.90 17.93 -6.72
N GLU A 44 29.58 16.62 -6.68
CA GLU A 44 28.36 16.11 -7.27
C GLU A 44 27.15 16.63 -6.48
N ALA A 45 26.39 17.55 -7.08
CA ALA A 45 25.27 18.20 -6.43
C ALA A 45 24.10 17.20 -6.27
N ALA A 46 23.82 16.80 -5.03
CA ALA A 46 22.72 15.91 -4.71
C ALA A 46 21.37 16.48 -5.21
N PRO A 47 20.49 15.66 -5.81
CA PRO A 47 19.26 16.13 -6.43
C PRO A 47 18.28 16.70 -5.38
N THR A 48 17.95 17.98 -5.51
CA THR A 48 16.97 18.68 -4.68
C THR A 48 15.55 18.43 -5.20
N ILE A 49 14.68 17.92 -4.33
CA ILE A 49 13.31 17.51 -4.67
C ILE A 49 12.33 18.67 -4.44
N GLY A 50 11.51 18.98 -5.44
CA GLY A 50 10.47 20.02 -5.36
C GLY A 50 9.18 19.50 -4.76
N ILE A 51 8.63 20.21 -3.78
CA ILE A 51 7.52 19.76 -2.93
C ILE A 51 6.17 20.35 -3.39
N SER A 52 5.11 19.54 -3.35
CA SER A 52 3.73 19.97 -3.66
C SER A 52 2.80 19.78 -2.46
N VAL A 53 2.11 20.86 -2.06
CA VAL A 53 1.31 20.93 -0.82
C VAL A 53 -0.19 20.87 -1.14
N GLN A 54 -0.95 20.01 -0.43
CA GLN A 54 -2.41 19.98 -0.47
C GLN A 54 -3.01 20.20 0.92
N ALA A 55 -3.93 21.16 1.03
CA ALA A 55 -4.68 21.41 2.26
C ALA A 55 -5.70 20.29 2.52
N PHE A 56 -5.49 19.51 3.58
CA PHE A 56 -6.34 18.40 3.99
C PHE A 56 -7.52 18.91 4.83
N ARG A 57 -8.73 18.91 4.24
CA ARG A 57 -9.98 19.03 5.00
C ARG A 57 -10.29 17.68 5.66
N GLY A 58 -9.91 17.56 6.93
CA GLY A 58 -10.20 16.37 7.73
C GLY A 58 -11.70 16.09 7.88
N VAL A 59 -12.06 14.81 7.83
CA VAL A 59 -13.43 14.34 8.01
C VAL A 59 -13.89 14.52 9.47
N GLY A 60 -14.80 15.47 9.70
CA GLY A 60 -15.44 15.68 11.02
C GLY A 60 -15.68 17.13 11.45
N ALA A 61 -15.07 18.12 10.80
CA ALA A 61 -15.28 19.53 11.16
C ALA A 61 -16.59 20.09 10.57
N GLN A 62 -17.50 20.55 11.44
CA GLN A 62 -18.60 21.44 11.05
C GLN A 62 -18.05 22.73 10.43
N ALA A 63 -18.71 23.26 9.41
CA ALA A 63 -18.33 24.54 8.81
C ALA A 63 -18.52 25.68 9.83
N GLY A 64 -17.42 26.27 10.30
CA GLY A 64 -17.47 27.52 11.07
C GLY A 64 -17.98 28.67 10.19
N PRO A 65 -18.68 29.67 10.77
CA PRO A 65 -19.21 30.80 10.02
C PRO A 65 -18.10 31.65 9.40
N GLU A 66 -18.38 32.19 8.22
CA GLU A 66 -17.48 33.02 7.44
C GLU A 66 -17.22 34.37 8.15
N VAL A 67 -15.96 34.64 8.49
CA VAL A 67 -15.54 35.89 9.14
C VAL A 67 -15.07 36.86 8.07
N ALA A 68 -15.92 37.84 7.74
CA ALA A 68 -15.52 38.98 6.92
C ALA A 68 -14.60 39.92 7.72
N LEU A 69 -13.46 40.29 7.14
CA LEU A 69 -12.57 41.31 7.70
C LEU A 69 -13.06 42.72 7.32
N PRO A 70 -13.09 43.69 8.24
CA PRO A 70 -13.38 45.08 7.92
C PRO A 70 -12.18 45.75 7.22
N ASP A 71 -12.46 46.49 6.15
CA ASP A 71 -11.44 47.20 5.35
C ASP A 71 -10.89 48.43 6.11
N PRO A 72 -9.57 48.58 6.32
CA PRO A 72 -9.00 49.51 7.29
C PRO A 72 -8.72 50.93 6.78
N ASP A 73 -9.40 51.41 5.73
CA ASP A 73 -9.39 52.85 5.42
C ASP A 73 -10.70 53.34 4.75
N ALA A 74 -11.65 53.78 5.60
CA ALA A 74 -12.90 54.40 5.15
C ALA A 74 -13.07 55.79 5.75
N ALA A 75 -12.88 56.82 4.92
CA ALA A 75 -13.29 58.19 5.20
C ALA A 75 -14.20 58.71 4.06
N PRO A 76 -15.25 59.51 4.36
CA PRO A 76 -16.44 59.53 3.51
C PRO A 76 -16.47 60.64 2.46
N VAL A 77 -16.94 60.31 1.25
CA VAL A 77 -17.40 61.33 0.29
C VAL A 77 -18.55 60.85 -0.59
N SER A 78 -19.43 61.77 -0.94
CA SER A 78 -20.51 61.67 -1.93
C SER A 78 -20.79 63.10 -2.46
N PRO A 79 -21.48 63.29 -3.60
CA PRO A 79 -21.83 62.35 -4.68
C PRO A 79 -21.45 62.89 -6.09
N ALA A 80 -21.50 62.05 -7.15
CA ALA A 80 -22.07 62.44 -8.46
C ALA A 80 -22.03 61.32 -9.55
N ALA A 81 -23.18 61.13 -10.20
CA ALA A 81 -23.40 60.86 -11.63
C ALA A 81 -22.77 59.65 -12.36
N THR A 82 -23.69 58.80 -12.84
CA THR A 82 -23.69 58.11 -14.16
C THR A 82 -22.55 57.15 -14.53
N THR A 83 -22.82 55.86 -14.44
CA THR A 83 -23.13 55.02 -15.62
C THR A 83 -23.82 53.74 -15.14
N THR A 84 -24.70 53.17 -15.97
CA THR A 84 -25.42 51.93 -15.64
C THR A 84 -24.75 50.75 -16.36
N PRO A 85 -24.08 49.81 -15.65
CA PRO A 85 -23.75 48.52 -16.21
C PRO A 85 -25.02 47.65 -16.24
N ALA A 86 -25.18 46.84 -17.30
CA ALA A 86 -26.21 45.81 -17.35
C ALA A 86 -26.05 44.81 -16.19
N PRO A 87 -27.12 44.16 -15.71
CA PRO A 87 -27.02 43.17 -14.65
C PRO A 87 -26.05 42.06 -15.06
N ALA A 88 -25.01 41.87 -14.24
CA ALA A 88 -24.09 40.75 -14.41
C ALA A 88 -24.88 39.44 -14.37
N ALA A 89 -24.63 38.56 -15.33
CA ALA A 89 -25.16 37.20 -15.27
C ALA A 89 -24.72 36.54 -13.95
N PRO A 90 -25.58 35.74 -13.29
CA PRO A 90 -25.20 35.06 -12.07
C PRO A 90 -23.93 34.24 -12.34
N ALA A 91 -22.94 34.40 -11.47
CA ALA A 91 -21.70 33.63 -11.56
C ALA A 91 -22.06 32.14 -11.63
N ALA A 92 -21.48 31.44 -12.61
CA ALA A 92 -21.73 30.02 -12.77
C ALA A 92 -21.38 29.31 -11.46
N THR A 93 -22.34 28.59 -10.89
CA THR A 93 -22.09 27.65 -9.79
C THR A 93 -20.89 26.79 -10.20
N PRO A 94 -19.85 26.64 -9.36
CA PRO A 94 -18.78 25.70 -9.68
C PRO A 94 -19.42 24.35 -9.99
N ALA A 95 -19.04 23.77 -11.13
CA ALA A 95 -19.53 22.45 -11.50
C ALA A 95 -19.24 21.49 -10.33
N PRO A 96 -20.17 20.59 -9.97
CA PRO A 96 -19.90 19.62 -8.91
C PRO A 96 -18.61 18.88 -9.25
N GLU A 97 -17.69 18.77 -8.29
CA GLU A 97 -16.53 17.90 -8.42
C GLU A 97 -17.02 16.53 -8.91
N ALA A 98 -16.42 16.02 -9.99
CA ALA A 98 -16.84 14.75 -10.57
C ALA A 98 -16.84 13.68 -9.48
N GLU A 99 -17.96 12.97 -9.31
CA GLU A 99 -18.13 12.01 -8.21
C GLU A 99 -16.97 11.02 -8.19
N ARG A 100 -16.27 10.97 -7.05
CA ARG A 100 -15.09 10.13 -6.82
C ARG A 100 -15.54 8.66 -6.72
N ARG A 101 -15.70 7.98 -7.87
CA ARG A 101 -16.29 6.63 -7.96
C ARG A 101 -15.25 5.51 -7.91
N LEU A 102 -14.62 5.40 -6.74
CA LEU A 102 -13.83 4.26 -6.29
C LEU A 102 -14.32 3.88 -4.88
N PRO A 103 -14.55 2.59 -4.55
CA PRO A 103 -14.84 2.15 -3.19
C PRO A 103 -13.78 2.62 -2.18
N LEU A 104 -14.09 3.72 -1.51
CA LEU A 104 -13.32 4.24 -0.39
C LEU A 104 -13.65 3.42 0.86
N ALA A 105 -12.65 3.26 1.72
CA ALA A 105 -12.85 2.68 3.04
C ALA A 105 -12.94 3.81 4.07
N PRO A 106 -13.60 3.59 5.22
CA PRO A 106 -13.60 4.55 6.30
C PRO A 106 -12.17 4.83 6.78
N ALA A 107 -11.89 6.05 7.23
CA ALA A 107 -10.55 6.42 7.72
C ALA A 107 -10.12 5.61 8.96
N LEU A 108 -11.07 5.19 9.79
CA LEU A 108 -10.83 4.25 10.88
C LEU A 108 -11.10 2.81 10.41
N PRO A 109 -10.30 1.82 10.86
CA PRO A 109 -10.59 0.41 10.61
C PRO A 109 -11.96 0.04 11.21
N PRO A 110 -12.83 -0.68 10.47
CA PRO A 110 -14.15 -1.03 10.95
C PRO A 110 -14.09 -2.04 12.09
N GLU A 111 -15.17 -2.09 12.88
CA GLU A 111 -15.36 -3.13 13.88
C GLU A 111 -15.27 -4.52 13.24
N GLN A 112 -14.48 -5.40 13.88
CA GLN A 112 -14.26 -6.75 13.40
C GLN A 112 -15.48 -7.61 13.75
N THR A 113 -16.08 -8.27 12.76
CA THR A 113 -17.21 -9.19 12.99
C THR A 113 -16.77 -10.65 12.84
N GLU A 114 -17.37 -11.55 13.61
CA GLU A 114 -17.15 -12.99 13.51
C GLU A 114 -18.49 -13.68 13.25
N THR A 115 -18.78 -14.03 11.98
CA THR A 115 -20.00 -14.80 11.65
C THR A 115 -19.92 -16.25 12.17
N VAL A 116 -18.70 -16.76 12.37
CA VAL A 116 -18.40 -18.02 13.06
C VAL A 116 -17.37 -17.70 14.14
N ALA A 117 -17.64 -18.08 15.40
CA ALA A 117 -16.77 -17.75 16.53
C ALA A 117 -15.32 -18.22 16.31
N GLY A 118 -14.36 -17.32 16.51
CA GLY A 118 -12.94 -17.53 16.23
C GLY A 118 -12.53 -17.37 14.76
N MET A 119 -13.45 -17.00 13.87
CA MET A 119 -13.17 -16.70 12.46
C MET A 119 -13.67 -15.29 12.10
N LYS A 120 -12.73 -14.40 11.80
CA LYS A 120 -13.03 -13.01 11.44
C LYS A 120 -13.55 -12.90 10.01
N ASP A 121 -14.59 -12.10 9.82
CA ASP A 121 -15.07 -11.69 8.51
C ASP A 121 -14.18 -10.59 7.93
N ASN A 122 -14.05 -10.56 6.60
CA ASN A 122 -13.40 -9.48 5.89
C ASN A 122 -14.37 -8.30 5.71
N VAL A 123 -14.55 -7.54 6.79
CA VAL A 123 -15.52 -6.43 6.85
C VAL A 123 -15.20 -5.38 5.77
N LEU A 124 -13.93 -5.03 5.56
CA LEU A 124 -13.52 -4.06 4.55
C LEU A 124 -13.87 -4.50 3.12
N LEU A 125 -13.60 -5.77 2.78
CA LEU A 125 -14.02 -6.34 1.50
C LEU A 125 -15.55 -6.36 1.37
N ARG A 126 -16.27 -6.85 2.39
CA ARG A 126 -17.74 -6.93 2.41
C ARG A 126 -18.41 -5.57 2.21
N GLU A 127 -17.92 -4.52 2.87
CA GLU A 127 -18.47 -3.16 2.70
C GLU A 127 -18.06 -2.54 1.34
N SER A 128 -16.91 -2.89 0.77
CA SER A 128 -16.56 -2.49 -0.60
C SER A 128 -17.44 -3.18 -1.67
N LEU A 129 -17.80 -4.46 -1.47
CA LEU A 129 -18.66 -5.22 -2.37
C LEU A 129 -20.08 -4.64 -2.47
N LYS A 130 -20.62 -4.09 -1.37
CA LYS A 130 -21.91 -3.39 -1.37
C LYS A 130 -21.93 -2.14 -2.29
N GLN A 131 -20.77 -1.57 -2.59
CA GLN A 131 -20.62 -0.42 -3.49
C GLN A 131 -20.45 -0.82 -4.97
N VAL A 132 -20.45 -2.13 -5.27
CA VAL A 132 -20.44 -2.68 -6.63
C VAL A 132 -21.85 -2.68 -7.19
N GLU A 133 -22.03 -1.98 -8.31
CA GLU A 133 -23.28 -1.88 -9.06
C GLU A 133 -23.30 -2.87 -10.24
N GLN A 134 -24.47 -3.05 -10.86
CA GLN A 134 -24.56 -3.86 -12.08
C GLN A 134 -23.83 -3.16 -13.24
N GLY A 135 -22.89 -3.86 -13.88
CA GLY A 135 -22.03 -3.25 -14.91
C GLY A 135 -20.89 -2.42 -14.32
N ALA A 136 -20.42 -2.79 -13.12
CA ALA A 136 -19.36 -2.12 -12.37
C ALA A 136 -18.16 -1.67 -13.23
N THR A 137 -17.70 -0.46 -12.98
CA THR A 137 -16.54 0.12 -13.68
C THR A 137 -15.25 -0.60 -13.28
N ASN A 138 -14.22 -0.50 -14.15
CA ASN A 138 -12.86 -0.96 -13.82
C ASN A 138 -12.39 -0.36 -12.49
N ASP A 139 -12.70 0.92 -12.26
CA ASP A 139 -12.43 1.62 -11.01
C ASP A 139 -13.10 0.91 -9.83
N GLN A 140 -14.42 0.67 -9.85
CA GLN A 140 -15.11 -0.07 -8.79
C GLN A 140 -14.44 -1.42 -8.49
N LEU A 141 -14.02 -2.17 -9.52
CA LEU A 141 -13.31 -3.43 -9.35
C LEU A 141 -11.93 -3.27 -8.70
N LEU A 142 -11.15 -2.23 -9.06
CA LEU A 142 -9.86 -1.93 -8.43
C LEU A 142 -10.04 -1.50 -6.96
N GLY A 143 -11.08 -0.74 -6.63
CA GLY A 143 -11.39 -0.37 -5.25
C GLY A 143 -11.78 -1.55 -4.37
N VAL A 144 -12.48 -2.56 -4.91
CA VAL A 144 -12.74 -3.83 -4.20
C VAL A 144 -11.46 -4.65 -4.08
N LEU A 145 -10.65 -4.78 -5.15
CA LEU A 145 -9.37 -5.52 -5.11
C LEU A 145 -8.44 -4.97 -4.02
N ARG A 146 -8.35 -3.64 -3.93
CA ARG A 146 -7.61 -2.92 -2.87
C ARG A 146 -8.00 -3.37 -1.46
N GLN A 147 -9.31 -3.55 -1.22
CA GLN A 147 -9.80 -4.06 0.07
C GLN A 147 -9.70 -5.59 0.21
N ALA A 148 -9.65 -6.34 -0.89
CA ALA A 148 -9.42 -7.77 -0.88
C ALA A 148 -8.00 -8.13 -0.41
N LEU A 149 -6.98 -7.32 -0.74
CA LEU A 149 -5.56 -7.56 -0.41
C LEU A 149 -5.22 -7.69 1.09
N GLN A 150 -6.20 -7.54 2.00
CA GLN A 150 -5.99 -7.59 3.44
C GLN A 150 -7.01 -8.51 4.14
N GLY A 151 -6.70 -8.90 5.37
CA GLY A 151 -7.57 -9.76 6.16
C GLY A 151 -7.54 -11.22 5.71
N HIS A 152 -8.70 -11.88 5.77
CA HIS A 152 -8.88 -13.28 5.45
C HIS A 152 -9.95 -13.45 4.37
N LEU A 153 -9.93 -14.60 3.70
CA LEU A 153 -11.00 -15.08 2.84
C LEU A 153 -11.44 -16.47 3.31
N TYR A 154 -12.73 -16.75 3.21
CA TYR A 154 -13.27 -18.08 3.43
C TYR A 154 -13.24 -18.84 2.11
N ILE A 155 -12.66 -20.04 2.12
CA ILE A 155 -12.64 -20.96 0.98
C ILE A 155 -13.57 -22.12 1.27
N ARG A 156 -14.47 -22.39 0.32
CA ARG A 156 -15.40 -23.53 0.39
C ARG A 156 -14.67 -24.78 -0.07
N VAL A 157 -14.77 -25.86 0.71
CA VAL A 157 -14.10 -27.15 0.47
C VAL A 157 -15.16 -28.23 0.34
N ASN A 158 -15.04 -29.04 -0.71
CA ASN A 158 -15.91 -30.19 -0.93
C ASN A 158 -15.46 -31.33 0.02
N GLY A 159 -16.38 -31.87 0.82
CA GLY A 159 -16.08 -32.80 1.90
C GLY A 159 -15.54 -32.11 3.17
N ASP A 160 -14.92 -32.89 4.06
CA ASP A 160 -14.34 -32.39 5.32
C ASP A 160 -12.90 -31.88 5.12
N ALA A 161 -12.72 -30.57 5.25
CA ALA A 161 -11.41 -29.92 5.18
C ALA A 161 -10.45 -30.34 6.31
N ARG A 162 -10.95 -30.61 7.52
CA ARG A 162 -10.09 -31.04 8.64
C ARG A 162 -9.51 -32.43 8.38
N ALA A 163 -10.34 -33.34 7.87
CA ALA A 163 -9.89 -34.66 7.44
C ALA A 163 -8.80 -34.53 6.36
N GLN A 164 -9.07 -33.77 5.29
CA GLN A 164 -8.10 -33.55 4.19
C GLN A 164 -6.76 -32.99 4.68
N ILE A 165 -6.78 -31.97 5.55
CA ILE A 165 -5.57 -31.38 6.15
C ILE A 165 -4.84 -32.41 7.02
N SER A 166 -5.55 -33.16 7.86
CA SER A 166 -4.94 -34.16 8.77
C SER A 166 -4.33 -35.34 8.01
N GLU A 167 -4.86 -35.66 6.83
CA GLU A 167 -4.35 -36.70 5.92
C GLU A 167 -3.25 -36.19 4.98
N GLY A 168 -2.90 -34.90 5.04
CA GLY A 168 -1.91 -34.27 4.16
C GLY A 168 -2.36 -34.15 2.69
N LYS A 169 -3.65 -34.24 2.42
CA LYS A 169 -4.23 -34.14 1.06
C LYS A 169 -4.45 -32.67 0.68
N PRO A 170 -4.27 -32.30 -0.60
CA PRO A 170 -4.68 -30.99 -1.10
C PRO A 170 -6.17 -30.74 -0.82
N LEU A 171 -6.51 -29.51 -0.44
CA LEU A 171 -7.91 -29.12 -0.21
C LEU A 171 -8.70 -29.19 -1.52
N ALA A 172 -9.82 -29.91 -1.51
CA ALA A 172 -10.75 -30.00 -2.63
C ALA A 172 -11.61 -28.72 -2.74
N VAL A 173 -10.97 -27.60 -3.07
CA VAL A 173 -11.62 -26.28 -3.15
C VAL A 173 -12.76 -26.23 -4.16
N ALA A 174 -13.78 -25.43 -3.87
CA ALA A 174 -14.91 -25.22 -4.76
C ALA A 174 -14.52 -24.33 -5.95
N VAL A 175 -14.93 -24.77 -7.15
CA VAL A 175 -14.63 -24.10 -8.41
C VAL A 175 -15.88 -23.93 -9.26
N VAL A 176 -15.95 -22.84 -10.01
CA VAL A 176 -16.93 -22.65 -11.09
C VAL A 176 -16.20 -22.82 -12.41
N ARG A 177 -16.80 -23.55 -13.36
CA ARG A 177 -16.27 -23.73 -14.72
C ARG A 177 -17.10 -22.93 -15.72
N ASP A 178 -16.42 -22.28 -16.66
CA ASP A 178 -16.99 -21.56 -17.78
C ASP A 178 -16.19 -21.92 -19.05
N GLY A 179 -16.72 -22.89 -19.81
CA GLY A 179 -15.94 -23.59 -20.83
C GLY A 179 -14.74 -24.30 -20.22
N ASP A 180 -13.56 -24.07 -20.82
CA ASP A 180 -12.28 -24.61 -20.34
C ASP A 180 -11.68 -23.82 -19.16
N ARG A 181 -12.29 -22.68 -18.78
CA ARG A 181 -11.80 -21.83 -17.67
C ARG A 181 -12.37 -22.32 -16.34
N GLN A 182 -11.51 -22.44 -15.33
CA GLN A 182 -11.92 -22.70 -13.95
C GLN A 182 -11.59 -21.52 -13.05
N PHE A 183 -12.55 -21.10 -12.23
CA PHE A 183 -12.40 -20.02 -11.26
C PHE A 183 -12.58 -20.58 -9.86
N MET A 184 -11.67 -20.22 -8.94
CA MET A 184 -11.82 -20.60 -7.53
C MET A 184 -12.88 -19.72 -6.85
N LEU A 185 -13.63 -20.28 -5.90
CA LEU A 185 -14.59 -19.55 -5.08
C LEU A 185 -13.98 -19.13 -3.73
N ALA A 186 -14.05 -17.84 -3.43
CA ALA A 186 -13.77 -17.29 -2.11
C ALA A 186 -14.91 -16.40 -1.60
N PHE A 187 -14.94 -16.17 -0.29
CA PHE A 187 -16.02 -15.46 0.37
C PHE A 187 -15.50 -14.46 1.41
N SER A 188 -16.15 -13.30 1.51
CA SER A 188 -15.81 -12.25 2.47
C SER A 188 -16.16 -12.64 3.91
N SER A 189 -17.10 -13.57 4.11
CA SER A 189 -17.63 -13.95 5.42
C SER A 189 -18.22 -15.35 5.40
N ALA A 190 -18.37 -15.98 6.57
CA ALA A 190 -19.09 -17.24 6.67
C ALA A 190 -20.60 -17.10 6.34
N ALA A 191 -21.16 -15.88 6.36
CA ALA A 191 -22.52 -15.62 5.87
C ALA A 191 -22.60 -15.88 4.35
N ALA A 192 -21.70 -15.26 3.58
CA ALA A 192 -21.65 -15.44 2.12
C ALA A 192 -21.35 -16.91 1.72
N VAL A 193 -20.58 -17.65 2.52
CA VAL A 193 -20.44 -19.11 2.37
C VAL A 193 -21.80 -19.83 2.51
N ARG A 194 -22.59 -19.53 3.56
CA ARG A 194 -23.91 -20.14 3.76
C ARG A 194 -24.88 -19.81 2.62
N ASP A 195 -24.84 -18.58 2.12
CA ASP A 195 -25.69 -18.14 1.01
C ASP A 195 -25.31 -18.86 -0.29
N SER A 196 -24.01 -19.10 -0.52
CA SER A 196 -23.51 -19.93 -1.63
C SER A 196 -23.90 -21.40 -1.51
N VAL A 197 -23.81 -21.98 -0.32
CA VAL A 197 -24.18 -23.38 -0.06
C VAL A 197 -25.68 -23.64 -0.24
N GLN A 198 -26.54 -22.64 -0.01
CA GLN A 198 -27.99 -22.74 -0.28
C GLN A 198 -28.34 -22.87 -1.77
N LEU A 199 -27.42 -22.53 -2.68
CA LEU A 199 -27.60 -22.68 -4.13
C LEU A 199 -27.17 -24.07 -4.65
N GLU A 200 -26.57 -24.90 -3.81
CA GLU A 200 -26.05 -26.22 -4.19
C GLU A 200 -27.11 -27.34 -4.15
N LYS A 201 -26.87 -28.39 -4.94
CA LYS A 201 -27.75 -29.58 -4.97
C LYS A 201 -27.59 -30.49 -3.76
N ASP A 202 -26.40 -30.50 -3.14
CA ASP A 202 -26.13 -31.17 -1.87
C ASP A 202 -25.42 -30.20 -0.91
N PRO A 203 -26.19 -29.48 -0.08
CA PRO A 203 -25.63 -28.56 0.92
C PRO A 203 -24.85 -29.25 2.05
N THR A 204 -25.01 -30.57 2.23
CA THR A 204 -24.50 -31.27 3.43
C THR A 204 -23.05 -31.76 3.30
N ALA A 205 -22.57 -31.94 2.06
CA ALA A 205 -21.22 -32.41 1.76
C ALA A 205 -20.16 -31.29 1.69
N THR A 206 -20.38 -30.14 2.34
CA THR A 206 -19.53 -28.94 2.20
C THR A 206 -18.99 -28.44 3.53
N SER A 207 -17.69 -28.13 3.58
CA SER A 207 -17.05 -27.40 4.69
C SER A 207 -16.42 -26.09 4.19
N ALA A 208 -15.91 -25.29 5.11
CA ALA A 208 -15.19 -24.05 4.76
C ALA A 208 -14.02 -23.81 5.72
N VAL A 209 -12.98 -23.15 5.21
CA VAL A 209 -11.79 -22.74 5.96
C VAL A 209 -11.54 -21.26 5.75
N ALA A 210 -11.19 -20.53 6.80
CA ALA A 210 -10.68 -19.16 6.68
C ALA A 210 -9.15 -19.22 6.45
N GLN A 211 -8.65 -18.47 5.48
CA GLN A 211 -7.23 -18.37 5.15
C GLN A 211 -6.82 -16.90 4.95
N PRO A 212 -5.57 -16.51 5.23
CA PRO A 212 -5.07 -15.16 4.89
C PRO A 212 -5.25 -14.88 3.40
N THR A 213 -5.66 -13.67 3.02
CA THR A 213 -5.95 -13.38 1.61
C THR A 213 -4.72 -13.60 0.73
N THR A 214 -3.51 -13.25 1.18
CA THR A 214 -2.27 -13.47 0.44
C THR A 214 -2.08 -14.93 0.01
N SER A 215 -2.30 -15.88 0.93
CA SER A 215 -2.22 -17.32 0.63
C SER A 215 -3.27 -17.76 -0.40
N VAL A 216 -4.50 -17.22 -0.32
CA VAL A 216 -5.58 -17.50 -1.26
C VAL A 216 -5.23 -16.97 -2.67
N LEU A 217 -4.74 -15.74 -2.77
CA LEU A 217 -4.36 -15.16 -4.06
C LEU A 217 -3.14 -15.88 -4.66
N GLN A 218 -2.15 -16.24 -3.83
CA GLN A 218 -1.02 -17.07 -4.25
C GLN A 218 -1.47 -18.44 -4.77
N GLN A 219 -2.46 -19.08 -4.13
CA GLN A 219 -3.04 -20.34 -4.62
C GLN A 219 -3.72 -20.19 -5.98
N VAL A 220 -4.40 -19.07 -6.25
CA VAL A 220 -5.00 -18.79 -7.56
C VAL A 220 -3.93 -18.60 -8.62
N VAL A 221 -2.90 -17.79 -8.33
CA VAL A 221 -1.83 -17.44 -9.28
C VAL A 221 -0.86 -18.60 -9.55
N SER A 222 -0.61 -19.45 -8.56
CA SER A 222 0.23 -20.65 -8.71
C SER A 222 -0.50 -21.85 -9.31
N GLY A 223 -1.84 -21.84 -9.31
CA GLY A 223 -2.68 -22.90 -9.84
C GLY A 223 -3.18 -22.65 -11.26
N GLU A 224 -3.81 -23.66 -11.85
CA GLU A 224 -4.40 -23.60 -13.20
C GLU A 224 -5.76 -22.86 -13.23
N PHE A 225 -5.90 -21.78 -12.47
CA PHE A 225 -7.13 -21.00 -12.38
C PHE A 225 -7.11 -19.79 -13.33
N ALA A 226 -8.26 -19.50 -13.94
CA ALA A 226 -8.48 -18.29 -14.71
C ALA A 226 -8.80 -17.06 -13.84
N GLY A 227 -9.06 -17.27 -12.54
CA GLY A 227 -9.23 -16.21 -11.57
C GLY A 227 -9.95 -16.63 -10.30
N LEU A 228 -10.31 -15.63 -9.50
CA LEU A 228 -11.06 -15.75 -8.25
C LEU A 228 -12.45 -15.11 -8.40
N ILE A 229 -13.52 -15.81 -8.01
CA ILE A 229 -14.85 -15.21 -7.82
C ILE A 229 -15.05 -15.00 -6.33
N VAL A 230 -15.39 -13.77 -5.94
CA VAL A 230 -15.70 -13.41 -4.56
C VAL A 230 -17.21 -13.25 -4.39
N ASP A 231 -17.76 -13.87 -3.35
CA ASP A 231 -19.18 -13.76 -2.93
C ASP A 231 -20.17 -14.10 -4.08
N ASN A 232 -19.96 -15.24 -4.75
CA ASN A 232 -20.66 -15.61 -5.99
C ASN A 232 -22.20 -15.56 -5.92
N ALA A 233 -22.79 -15.82 -4.75
CA ALA A 233 -24.24 -15.79 -4.51
C ALA A 233 -24.82 -14.38 -4.32
N SER A 234 -24.00 -13.39 -3.97
CA SER A 234 -24.42 -12.09 -3.44
C SER A 234 -24.73 -11.05 -4.52
N ALA A 235 -25.34 -11.44 -5.65
CA ALA A 235 -25.60 -10.54 -6.77
C ALA A 235 -26.44 -9.30 -6.35
N PRO A 236 -26.07 -8.06 -6.78
CA PRO A 236 -24.98 -7.71 -7.70
C PRO A 236 -23.60 -7.58 -7.05
N HIS A 237 -23.51 -7.62 -5.72
CA HIS A 237 -22.32 -7.37 -4.88
C HIS A 237 -21.31 -8.53 -4.89
N ARG A 238 -20.86 -8.91 -6.09
CA ARG A 238 -19.88 -9.97 -6.34
C ARG A 238 -18.92 -9.54 -7.43
N VAL A 239 -17.68 -10.04 -7.38
CA VAL A 239 -16.64 -9.67 -8.35
C VAL A 239 -15.89 -10.90 -8.86
N VAL A 240 -15.28 -10.75 -10.04
CA VAL A 240 -14.37 -11.74 -10.62
C VAL A 240 -13.03 -11.04 -10.84
N PHE A 241 -11.97 -11.56 -10.23
CA PHE A 241 -10.61 -11.09 -10.44
C PHE A 241 -9.85 -12.08 -11.33
N PRO A 242 -9.46 -11.68 -12.55
CA PRO A 242 -8.62 -12.50 -13.42
C PRO A 242 -7.25 -12.77 -12.78
N THR A 243 -6.68 -13.95 -13.05
CA THR A 243 -5.39 -14.36 -12.47
C THR A 243 -4.27 -13.37 -12.78
N GLU A 244 -4.25 -12.76 -13.96
CA GLU A 244 -3.24 -11.79 -14.39
C GLU A 244 -3.31 -10.48 -13.58
N LEU A 245 -4.50 -10.11 -13.11
CA LEU A 245 -4.71 -8.95 -12.25
C LEU A 245 -4.26 -9.26 -10.81
N LEU A 246 -4.56 -10.45 -10.31
CA LEU A 246 -4.12 -10.92 -8.99
C LEU A 246 -2.60 -11.06 -8.92
N GLN A 247 -1.98 -11.61 -9.96
CA GLN A 247 -0.53 -11.73 -10.09
C GLN A 247 0.15 -10.36 -9.97
N LYS A 248 -0.28 -9.37 -10.77
CA LYS A 248 0.28 -8.02 -10.73
C LYS A 248 0.13 -7.33 -9.37
N ALA A 249 -0.98 -7.57 -8.68
CA ALA A 249 -1.17 -7.06 -7.32
C ALA A 249 -0.19 -7.72 -6.32
N LEU A 250 0.04 -9.03 -6.42
CA LEU A 250 1.00 -9.72 -5.56
C LEU A 250 2.46 -9.32 -5.85
N GLU A 251 2.82 -9.08 -7.11
CA GLU A 251 4.17 -8.63 -7.52
C GLU A 251 4.53 -7.24 -6.96
N GLN A 252 3.53 -6.39 -6.71
CA GLN A 252 3.72 -5.01 -6.23
C GLN A 252 3.60 -4.88 -4.70
N ALA A 253 3.04 -5.88 -4.03
CA ALA A 253 2.79 -5.89 -2.60
C ALA A 253 4.03 -6.21 -1.74
N ASP A 254 3.94 -5.89 -0.45
CA ASP A 254 4.70 -6.58 0.58
C ASP A 254 4.17 -8.02 0.74
N VAL A 255 5.06 -9.01 0.80
CA VAL A 255 4.72 -10.44 0.87
C VAL A 255 3.81 -10.76 2.07
N ASP A 256 4.08 -10.11 3.20
CA ASP A 256 3.34 -10.29 4.45
C ASP A 256 2.14 -9.32 4.59
N MET A 257 1.96 -8.39 3.64
CA MET A 257 1.02 -7.26 3.72
C MET A 257 1.13 -6.50 5.05
N THR A 258 2.34 -6.31 5.57
CA THR A 258 2.61 -5.88 6.97
C THR A 258 1.94 -4.55 7.29
N VAL A 259 2.30 -3.49 6.56
CA VAL A 259 1.78 -2.13 6.76
C VAL A 259 0.26 -2.10 6.59
N LYS A 260 -0.24 -2.73 5.53
CA LYS A 260 -1.67 -2.79 5.23
C LYS A 260 -2.46 -3.52 6.34
N SER A 261 -1.91 -4.61 6.88
CA SER A 261 -2.52 -5.36 7.98
C SER A 261 -2.52 -4.58 9.29
N ILE A 262 -1.45 -3.86 9.62
CA ILE A 262 -1.40 -2.94 10.78
C ILE A 262 -2.44 -1.83 10.63
N VAL A 263 -2.55 -1.24 9.43
CA VAL A 263 -3.45 -0.13 9.17
C VAL A 263 -4.92 -0.56 9.18
N ALA A 264 -5.24 -1.80 8.76
CA ALA A 264 -6.59 -2.38 8.79
C ALA A 264 -7.00 -3.04 10.13
N ALA A 265 -6.07 -3.27 11.05
CA ALA A 265 -6.35 -3.83 12.37
C ALA A 265 -6.96 -2.78 13.33
N PRO A 266 -7.72 -3.20 14.37
CA PRO A 266 -8.15 -2.31 15.45
C PRO A 266 -6.99 -1.52 16.05
N ARG A 267 -7.23 -0.24 16.39
CA ARG A 267 -6.19 0.66 16.91
C ARG A 267 -5.84 0.30 18.36
N GLU A 268 -4.59 -0.05 18.60
CA GLU A 268 -3.96 -0.26 19.90
C GLU A 268 -3.01 0.91 20.24
N GLN A 269 -2.64 1.07 21.51
CA GLN A 269 -1.80 2.18 21.98
C GLN A 269 -0.43 2.26 21.26
N ASP A 270 0.12 1.11 20.86
CA ASP A 270 1.42 0.96 20.21
C ASP A 270 1.34 0.85 18.67
N THR A 271 0.14 0.98 18.07
CA THR A 271 -0.03 0.79 16.61
C THR A 271 0.81 1.78 15.79
N ALA A 272 1.01 3.00 16.29
CA ALA A 272 1.86 3.99 15.62
C ALA A 272 3.35 3.58 15.64
N ALA A 273 3.84 3.03 16.75
CA ALA A 273 5.21 2.53 16.86
C ALA A 273 5.43 1.28 16.00
N LYS A 274 4.52 0.29 16.06
CA LYS A 274 4.51 -0.88 15.16
C LYS A 274 4.55 -0.48 13.68
N LEU A 275 3.80 0.57 13.31
CA LEU A 275 3.81 1.10 11.94
C LEU A 275 5.13 1.81 11.60
N GLY A 276 5.71 2.60 12.51
CA GLY A 276 7.03 3.20 12.34
C GLY A 276 8.16 2.18 12.16
N GLU A 277 8.13 1.07 12.90
CA GLU A 277 9.03 -0.07 12.72
C GLU A 277 8.85 -0.75 11.35
N ALA A 278 7.61 -0.96 10.91
CA ALA A 278 7.33 -1.51 9.58
C ALA A 278 7.81 -0.57 8.46
N LEU A 279 7.61 0.74 8.58
CA LEU A 279 8.09 1.74 7.61
C LEU A 279 9.63 1.80 7.49
N ALA A 280 10.37 1.33 8.51
CA ALA A 280 11.83 1.23 8.47
C ALA A 280 12.35 -0.01 7.72
N THR A 281 11.47 -0.93 7.30
CA THR A 281 11.87 -2.22 6.69
C THR A 281 11.07 -2.60 5.45
N LYS A 282 9.94 -1.94 5.20
CA LYS A 282 9.03 -2.25 4.09
C LYS A 282 8.99 -1.11 3.09
N ARG A 283 9.24 -1.45 1.82
CA ARG A 283 9.03 -0.56 0.67
C ARG A 283 7.59 -0.02 0.67
N MET A 284 7.48 1.28 0.52
CA MET A 284 6.21 1.99 0.37
C MET A 284 6.05 2.49 -1.06
N TRP A 285 4.93 3.15 -1.32
CA TRP A 285 4.68 3.88 -2.56
C TRP A 285 4.38 5.33 -2.23
N VAL A 286 4.76 6.24 -3.13
CA VAL A 286 4.35 7.65 -3.10
C VAL A 286 3.55 7.99 -4.36
N ALA A 287 2.60 8.91 -4.22
CA ALA A 287 1.86 9.46 -5.35
C ALA A 287 2.66 10.60 -5.98
N VAL A 288 2.96 10.49 -7.28
CA VAL A 288 3.74 11.50 -8.01
C VAL A 288 3.02 12.04 -9.24
N ASN A 289 3.31 13.30 -9.55
CA ASN A 289 2.78 14.01 -10.71
C ASN A 289 3.91 14.78 -11.43
N GLU A 290 3.83 14.88 -12.77
CA GLU A 290 4.80 15.59 -13.62
C GLU A 290 4.48 17.08 -13.79
N GLY A 291 3.40 17.58 -13.16
CA GLY A 291 2.81 18.90 -13.39
C GLY A 291 3.64 20.14 -13.01
N ASN A 292 4.95 20.02 -12.76
CA ASN A 292 5.80 21.14 -12.40
C ASN A 292 6.32 21.83 -13.69
N PRO A 293 6.24 23.17 -13.83
CA PRO A 293 6.74 23.88 -15.02
C PRO A 293 8.23 23.63 -15.36
N ASN A 294 9.01 23.19 -14.36
CA ASN A 294 10.44 22.90 -14.48
C ASN A 294 10.75 21.42 -14.75
N GLY A 295 9.75 20.58 -15.01
CA GLY A 295 9.92 19.13 -15.27
C GLY A 295 10.34 18.30 -14.05
N GLN A 296 10.41 18.90 -12.86
CA GLN A 296 10.59 18.16 -11.61
C GLN A 296 9.35 17.33 -11.27
N VAL A 297 9.55 16.18 -10.64
CA VAL A 297 8.46 15.32 -10.18
C VAL A 297 8.06 15.72 -8.77
N GLY A 298 6.80 16.14 -8.58
CA GLY A 298 6.27 16.48 -7.26
C GLY A 298 5.74 15.25 -6.53
N ILE A 299 6.07 15.13 -5.24
CA ILE A 299 5.51 14.11 -4.33
C ILE A 299 4.33 14.71 -3.56
N ALA A 300 3.26 13.93 -3.38
CA ALA A 300 2.05 14.37 -2.68
C ALA A 300 2.22 14.47 -1.15
N GLU A 301 1.91 15.64 -0.58
CA GLU A 301 1.80 15.86 0.86
C GLU A 301 0.35 16.15 1.30
N ALA A 302 0.06 15.95 2.57
CA ALA A 302 -1.16 16.40 3.24
C ALA A 302 -0.80 17.47 4.29
N GLN A 303 -1.55 18.57 4.33
CA GLN A 303 -1.39 19.62 5.32
C GLN A 303 -2.64 19.77 6.19
N THR A 304 -2.52 19.63 7.50
CA THR A 304 -3.64 19.80 8.43
C THR A 304 -4.07 21.25 8.58
N PRO A 305 -5.27 21.55 9.13
CA PRO A 305 -5.75 22.94 9.29
C PRO A 305 -4.88 23.84 10.17
N ASP A 306 -4.11 23.26 11.10
CA ASP A 306 -3.11 23.92 11.93
C ASP A 306 -1.74 24.08 11.24
N GLY A 307 -1.64 23.69 9.97
CA GLY A 307 -0.49 23.93 9.10
C GLY A 307 0.59 22.85 9.10
N LYS A 308 0.50 21.82 9.98
CA LYS A 308 1.45 20.69 9.98
C LYS A 308 1.43 19.96 8.64
N ARG A 309 2.62 19.65 8.10
CA ARG A 309 2.81 18.93 6.84
C ARG A 309 3.15 17.46 7.09
N PHE A 310 2.60 16.58 6.27
CA PHE A 310 2.81 15.12 6.32
C PHE A 310 3.00 14.57 4.91
N LEU A 311 3.98 13.67 4.72
CA LEU A 311 4.14 12.93 3.47
C LEU A 311 3.01 11.90 3.31
N GLN A 312 2.41 11.80 2.13
CA GLN A 312 1.44 10.73 1.83
C GLN A 312 2.17 9.46 1.40
N LEU A 313 2.06 8.40 2.20
CA LEU A 313 2.59 7.07 1.92
C LEU A 313 1.46 6.07 1.64
N PHE A 314 1.75 5.11 0.78
CA PHE A 314 0.77 4.18 0.24
C PHE A 314 1.31 2.74 0.36
N SER A 315 0.54 1.84 0.99
CA SER A 315 0.94 0.45 1.22
C SER A 315 0.95 -0.41 -0.04
N HIS A 316 0.30 0.07 -1.11
CA HIS A 316 0.16 -0.61 -2.39
C HIS A 316 -0.11 0.43 -3.50
N PRO A 317 0.32 0.25 -4.77
CA PRO A 317 0.05 1.22 -5.84
C PRO A 317 -1.44 1.42 -6.11
N LEU A 318 -2.29 0.42 -5.83
CA LEU A 318 -3.76 0.57 -5.88
C LEU A 318 -4.30 1.65 -4.92
N GLU A 319 -3.58 1.98 -3.85
CA GLU A 319 -3.95 3.04 -2.90
C GLU A 319 -3.71 4.44 -3.49
N VAL A 320 -2.70 4.59 -4.36
CA VAL A 320 -2.48 5.83 -5.14
C VAL A 320 -3.61 6.01 -6.14
N LEU A 321 -3.93 4.94 -6.89
CA LEU A 321 -5.02 4.97 -7.87
C LEU A 321 -6.38 5.24 -7.20
N ALA A 322 -6.60 4.73 -5.98
CA ALA A 322 -7.82 4.96 -5.19
C ALA A 322 -8.15 6.44 -4.92
N LEU A 323 -7.17 7.34 -4.98
CA LEU A 323 -7.40 8.78 -4.81
C LEU A 323 -8.05 9.44 -6.04
N GLY A 324 -7.99 8.82 -7.22
CA GLY A 324 -8.58 9.35 -8.45
C GLY A 324 -7.96 10.67 -8.97
N ARG A 325 -6.80 11.09 -8.43
CA ARG A 325 -6.13 12.36 -8.80
C ARG A 325 -5.34 12.31 -10.12
N GLY A 326 -5.21 11.13 -10.74
CA GLY A 326 -4.36 10.91 -11.92
C GLY A 326 -2.87 10.77 -11.62
N ASP A 327 -2.49 10.73 -10.34
CA ASP A 327 -1.10 10.51 -9.94
C ASP A 327 -0.62 9.10 -10.31
N ARG A 328 0.68 8.97 -10.56
CA ARG A 328 1.33 7.67 -10.78
C ARG A 328 1.94 7.18 -9.47
N PRO A 329 1.86 5.88 -9.14
CA PRO A 329 2.57 5.32 -8.01
C PRO A 329 4.06 5.17 -8.34
N LEU A 330 4.93 5.68 -7.47
CA LEU A 330 6.38 5.46 -7.53
C LEU A 330 6.82 4.63 -6.30
N PRO A 331 7.66 3.60 -6.45
CA PRO A 331 8.27 2.91 -5.32
C PRO A 331 9.08 3.88 -4.44
N PHE A 332 9.03 3.68 -3.13
CA PHE A 332 9.70 4.54 -2.15
C PHE A 332 10.29 3.67 -1.04
N GLU A 333 11.62 3.60 -1.01
CA GLU A 333 12.36 2.71 -0.10
C GLU A 333 12.59 3.35 1.29
N PRO A 334 12.79 2.57 2.35
CA PRO A 334 12.96 3.09 3.72
C PRO A 334 14.06 4.14 3.87
N GLU A 335 15.18 3.99 3.16
CA GLU A 335 16.32 4.91 3.14
C GLU A 335 15.94 6.27 2.51
N GLN A 336 15.08 6.25 1.48
CA GLN A 336 14.57 7.46 0.85
C GLN A 336 13.60 8.20 1.77
N LEU A 337 12.76 7.46 2.50
CA LEU A 337 11.89 8.02 3.53
C LEU A 337 12.70 8.64 4.67
N ALA A 338 13.74 7.95 5.15
CA ALA A 338 14.63 8.43 6.19
C ALA A 338 15.35 9.73 5.77
N LYS A 339 15.92 9.76 4.57
CA LYS A 339 16.60 10.94 3.99
C LYS A 339 15.65 12.12 3.76
N LEU A 340 14.42 11.86 3.31
CA LEU A 340 13.41 12.91 3.14
C LEU A 340 13.01 13.48 4.50
N LEU A 341 12.71 12.63 5.49
CA LEU A 341 12.38 13.07 6.84
C LEU A 341 13.52 13.85 7.49
N SER A 342 14.78 13.41 7.39
CA SER A 342 15.92 14.11 7.98
C SER A 342 16.16 15.48 7.33
N SER A 343 16.01 15.57 6.01
CA SER A 343 16.14 16.83 5.24
C SER A 343 15.00 17.83 5.50
N HIS A 344 13.80 17.34 5.80
CA HIS A 344 12.60 18.15 6.06
C HIS A 344 12.16 18.04 7.52
N ILE A 345 12.88 18.75 8.39
CA ILE A 345 12.62 18.80 9.85
C ILE A 345 11.27 19.45 10.21
N ASP A 346 10.69 20.23 9.30
CA ASP A 346 9.38 20.88 9.46
C ASP A 346 8.21 19.93 9.12
N MET A 347 8.50 18.77 8.54
CA MET A 347 7.50 17.74 8.29
C MET A 347 7.20 16.97 9.58
N ALA A 348 5.93 17.00 9.99
CA ALA A 348 5.42 16.48 11.25
C ALA A 348 5.32 14.93 11.29
N GLY A 349 5.39 14.27 10.14
CA GLY A 349 5.35 12.81 10.02
C GLY A 349 4.84 12.35 8.67
N VAL A 350 4.10 11.23 8.67
CA VAL A 350 3.50 10.63 7.46
C VAL A 350 2.01 10.34 7.65
N VAL A 351 1.26 10.30 6.54
CA VAL A 351 -0.11 9.75 6.46
C VAL A 351 -0.08 8.52 5.57
N VAL A 352 -0.43 7.37 6.12
CA VAL A 352 -0.49 6.09 5.42
C VAL A 352 -1.92 5.80 4.96
N ASP A 353 -2.06 5.36 3.71
CA ASP A 353 -3.32 4.99 3.02
C ASP A 353 -4.45 6.04 3.18
N PRO A 354 -4.33 7.24 2.59
CA PRO A 354 -5.35 8.30 2.69
C PRO A 354 -6.74 7.93 2.09
N ALA A 355 -6.83 6.85 1.30
CA ALA A 355 -8.08 6.30 0.77
C ALA A 355 -8.79 5.30 1.71
N GLY A 356 -8.25 5.12 2.92
CA GLY A 356 -8.83 4.33 4.00
C GLY A 356 -8.48 2.83 3.97
N PRO A 357 -8.37 2.16 5.14
CA PRO A 357 -8.19 2.76 6.46
C PRO A 357 -6.92 3.60 6.50
N THR A 358 -6.93 4.69 7.26
CA THR A 358 -5.87 5.71 7.24
C THR A 358 -5.19 5.77 8.59
N MET A 359 -3.87 6.01 8.59
CA MET A 359 -3.12 6.25 9.82
C MET A 359 -2.17 7.43 9.68
N VAL A 360 -2.27 8.37 10.61
CA VAL A 360 -1.24 9.41 10.81
C VAL A 360 -0.20 8.83 11.76
N VAL A 361 1.09 8.97 11.40
CA VAL A 361 2.22 8.62 12.26
C VAL A 361 3.04 9.89 12.43
N GLU A 362 3.02 10.47 13.63
CA GLU A 362 3.86 11.63 13.96
C GLU A 362 5.34 11.22 14.12
N ARG A 363 6.22 12.21 14.05
CA ARG A 363 7.67 12.03 13.93
C ARG A 363 8.34 11.29 15.08
N ASP A 364 7.75 11.30 16.27
CA ASP A 364 8.21 10.57 17.45
C ASP A 364 8.12 9.04 17.26
N ALA A 365 7.02 8.57 16.67
CA ALA A 365 6.82 7.17 16.31
C ALA A 365 7.67 6.71 15.10
N LEU A 366 8.31 7.62 14.38
CA LEU A 366 9.19 7.32 13.22
C LEU A 366 10.67 7.15 13.60
N THR A 367 11.00 7.00 14.89
CA THR A 367 12.38 6.85 15.37
C THR A 367 13.17 5.76 14.62
N SER A 368 12.59 4.59 14.38
CA SER A 368 13.23 3.49 13.64
C SER A 368 13.59 3.84 12.20
N VAL A 369 12.80 4.70 11.55
CA VAL A 369 13.08 5.20 10.19
C VAL A 369 14.19 6.25 10.23
N LEU A 370 14.16 7.16 11.21
CA LEU A 370 15.14 8.23 11.34
C LEU A 370 16.57 7.72 11.65
N ILE A 371 16.70 6.56 12.28
CA ILE A 371 18.00 5.90 12.51
C ILE A 371 18.69 5.57 11.17
N LEU A 372 17.95 5.10 10.16
CA LEU A 372 18.50 4.77 8.84
C LEU A 372 19.18 5.98 8.17
N ALA A 373 18.74 7.21 8.46
CA ALA A 373 19.38 8.40 7.92
C ALA A 373 20.79 8.64 8.50
N VAL A 374 21.05 8.20 9.73
CA VAL A 374 22.37 8.33 10.37
C VAL A 374 23.35 7.32 9.77
N ASP A 375 22.89 6.12 9.44
CA ASP A 375 23.70 5.06 8.81
C ASP A 375 24.01 5.34 7.32
N LEU A 376 23.33 6.32 6.69
CA LEU A 376 23.62 6.76 5.31
C LEU A 376 24.75 7.80 5.21
N ASP A 377 25.06 8.48 6.32
CA ASP A 377 26.09 9.54 6.40
C ASP A 377 27.42 9.04 7.02
N ALA A 378 27.55 7.72 7.22
CA ALA A 378 28.67 7.03 7.89
C ALA A 378 29.48 6.11 6.96
#